data_AF-A0AA97H6T7-F1
#
_entry.id   AF-A0AA97H6T7-F1
#
_cell.length_a   1.000
_cell.length_b   1.000
_cell.length_c   1.000
_cell.angle_alpha   90.00
_cell.angle_beta   90.00
_cell.angle_gamma   90.00
#
_symmetry.space_group_name_H-M   'P 1'
#
loop_
_entity.id
_entity.type
_entity.pdbx_description
1 polymer ?
#
loop_
_entity_poly.entity_id
_entity_poly.type
_entity_poly.pdbx_seq_one_letter_code
_entity_poly.pdbx_strand_id
1 'polypeptide(L)'
;MTVRTFVSAVGVILALLLTAVAVPAAWVDTNVVKEDGFVRMAAALGNDPGFQERLAAAAAGTFESSVSLPEPVRNLAAGAIKDAASGMQSWSDYPQAWEETARNSHRLNFGTIKAEEAQSPTALQLDIAPLVRLIRDHFASSTGIRLDVPEQSVVTLGQPAQRQVIERVSAFVPLWWMAAVGAVLSALLALAAARRRAVVLIFLGLGGLALAAVWTTTTDIAVRAAENLSSGNSVAELFKEEFLASARSGFGEWVAASIWASGGMLALSVIAWLLTGRGRSRSADRSGTGR
;
A
#
# COMPACT_ATOMS: atom_id res chain seq x y z
N MET A 1 27.54 16.03 29.99
CA MET A 1 26.27 16.13 29.26
C MET A 1 25.17 16.41 30.28
N THR A 2 24.40 17.50 30.17
CA THR A 2 23.34 17.79 31.16
C THR A 2 22.14 16.87 30.92
N VAL A 3 21.42 16.47 31.98
CA VAL A 3 20.21 15.60 31.89
C VAL A 3 19.24 16.07 30.81
N ARG A 4 19.04 17.39 30.69
CA ARG A 4 18.16 18.01 29.68
C ARG A 4 18.61 17.76 28.24
N THR A 5 19.92 17.77 27.98
CA THR A 5 20.48 17.48 26.64
C THR A 5 20.29 16.01 26.29
N PHE A 6 20.48 15.12 27.27
CA PHE A 6 20.25 13.68 27.08
C PHE A 6 18.79 13.37 26.78
N VAL A 7 17.85 13.89 27.58
CA VAL A 7 16.40 13.73 27.34
C VAL A 7 15.99 14.27 25.97
N SER A 8 16.56 15.41 25.55
CA SER A 8 16.29 15.98 24.23
C SER A 8 16.76 15.07 23.10
N ALA A 9 17.97 14.53 23.19
CA ALA A 9 18.51 13.62 22.20
C ALA A 9 17.69 12.32 22.11
N VAL A 10 17.36 11.72 23.27
CA VAL A 10 16.52 10.51 23.34
C VAL A 10 15.13 10.78 22.76
N GLY A 11 14.52 11.93 23.06
CA GLY A 11 13.21 12.29 22.52
C GLY A 11 13.20 12.42 20.99
N VAL A 12 14.26 12.98 20.39
CA VAL A 12 14.40 13.03 18.92
C VAL A 12 14.51 11.62 18.34
N ILE A 13 15.36 10.78 18.92
CA ILE A 13 15.56 9.41 18.44
C ILE A 13 14.26 8.62 18.52
N LEU A 14 13.56 8.66 19.66
CA LEU A 14 12.28 7.99 19.84
C LEU A 14 11.21 8.52 18.89
N ALA A 15 11.14 9.83 18.67
CA ALA A 15 10.22 10.41 17.70
C ALA A 15 10.44 9.86 16.29
N LEU A 16 11.70 9.78 15.85
CA LEU A 16 12.05 9.25 14.54
C LEU A 16 11.78 7.74 14.44
N LEU A 17 12.16 6.94 15.43
CA LEU A 17 11.91 5.50 15.43
C LEU A 17 10.41 5.16 15.40
N LEU A 18 9.61 5.88 16.19
CA LEU A 18 8.16 5.68 16.21
C LEU A 18 7.52 6.14 14.90
N THR A 19 7.99 7.25 14.32
CA THR A 19 7.54 7.71 12.99
C THR A 19 7.88 6.69 11.91
N ALA A 20 9.08 6.10 11.97
CA ALA A 20 9.58 5.10 11.03
C ALA A 20 8.62 3.91 10.87
N VAL A 21 7.94 3.54 11.97
CA VAL A 21 6.96 2.44 12.01
C VAL A 21 5.54 2.95 11.78
N ALA A 22 5.15 4.08 12.39
CA ALA A 22 3.80 4.60 12.34
C ALA A 22 3.34 4.93 10.92
N VAL A 23 4.21 5.53 10.10
CA VAL A 23 3.85 5.98 8.74
C VAL A 23 3.57 4.80 7.80
N PRO A 24 4.48 3.80 7.64
CA PRO A 24 4.17 2.61 6.86
C PRO A 24 2.97 1.83 7.40
N ALA A 25 2.85 1.69 8.73
CA ALA A 25 1.71 1.00 9.34
C ALA A 25 0.39 1.72 9.03
N ALA A 26 0.33 3.04 9.18
CA ALA A 26 -0.87 3.81 8.83
C ALA A 26 -1.27 3.67 7.36
N TRP A 27 -0.29 3.61 6.45
CA TRP A 27 -0.54 3.40 5.04
C TRP A 27 -1.12 2.00 4.76
N VAL A 28 -0.53 0.96 5.35
CA VAL A 28 -1.03 -0.43 5.21
C VAL A 28 -2.42 -0.58 5.81
N ASP A 29 -2.67 0.01 6.99
CA ASP A 29 -3.99 0.01 7.63
C ASP A 29 -5.04 0.62 6.70
N THR A 30 -4.70 1.78 6.12
CA THR A 30 -5.64 2.59 5.36
C THR A 30 -5.87 2.10 3.95
N ASN A 31 -4.90 1.47 3.29
CA ASN A 31 -4.98 1.10 1.88
C ASN A 31 -5.01 -0.41 1.61
N VAL A 32 -4.66 -1.25 2.60
CA VAL A 32 -4.62 -2.72 2.43
C VAL A 32 -5.58 -3.43 3.38
N VAL A 33 -5.57 -3.07 4.67
CA VAL A 33 -6.38 -3.76 5.70
C VAL A 33 -7.82 -3.27 5.74
N LYS A 34 -8.04 -1.97 5.47
CA LYS A 34 -9.40 -1.41 5.34
C LYS A 34 -9.94 -1.68 3.94
N GLU A 35 -11.14 -2.25 3.91
CA GLU A 35 -11.84 -2.66 2.69
C GLU A 35 -11.93 -1.52 1.65
N ASP A 36 -12.39 -0.34 2.04
CA ASP A 36 -12.57 0.77 1.10
C ASP A 36 -11.24 1.29 0.53
N GLY A 37 -10.16 1.21 1.31
CA GLY A 37 -8.83 1.55 0.84
C GLY A 37 -8.31 0.55 -0.19
N PHE A 38 -8.48 -0.74 0.10
CA PHE A 38 -8.14 -1.82 -0.81
C PHE A 38 -8.94 -1.74 -2.11
N VAL A 39 -10.26 -1.55 -2.02
CA VAL A 39 -11.14 -1.43 -3.19
C VAL A 39 -10.74 -0.23 -4.04
N ARG A 40 -10.44 0.93 -3.45
CA ARG A 40 -9.96 2.10 -4.21
C ARG A 40 -8.65 1.81 -4.94
N MET A 41 -7.71 1.13 -4.30
CA MET A 41 -6.42 0.77 -4.91
C MET A 41 -6.61 -0.26 -6.03
N ALA A 42 -7.46 -1.26 -5.82
CA ALA A 42 -7.80 -2.27 -6.83
C ALA A 42 -8.61 -1.69 -8.00
N ALA A 43 -9.51 -0.74 -7.75
CA ALA A 43 -10.29 -0.07 -8.79
C ALA A 43 -9.39 0.68 -9.78
N ALA A 44 -8.27 1.25 -9.32
CA ALA A 44 -7.28 1.86 -10.21
C ALA A 44 -6.69 0.85 -11.20
N LEU A 45 -6.38 -0.37 -10.74
CA LEU A 45 -5.95 -1.46 -11.64
C LEU A 45 -7.06 -1.85 -12.62
N GLY A 46 -8.28 -2.05 -12.12
CA GLY A 46 -9.41 -2.47 -12.94
C GLY A 46 -9.72 -1.50 -14.07
N ASN A 47 -9.39 -0.22 -13.93
CA ASN A 47 -9.59 0.79 -14.96
C ASN A 47 -8.38 1.01 -15.89
N ASP A 48 -7.27 0.29 -15.69
CA ASP A 48 -6.08 0.38 -16.55
C ASP A 48 -6.26 -0.52 -17.79
N PRO A 49 -6.32 0.05 -19.01
CA PRO A 49 -6.52 -0.72 -20.25
C PRO A 49 -5.40 -1.75 -20.53
N GLY A 50 -4.17 -1.46 -20.12
CA GLY A 50 -3.03 -2.36 -20.30
C GLY A 50 -3.04 -3.53 -19.31
N PHE A 51 -3.51 -3.32 -18.07
CA PHE A 51 -3.78 -4.42 -17.14
C PHE A 51 -4.92 -5.30 -17.65
N GLN A 52 -6.00 -4.66 -18.06
CA GLN A 52 -7.18 -5.26 -18.65
C GLN A 52 -6.84 -6.23 -19.80
N GLU A 53 -6.08 -5.79 -20.81
CA GLU A 53 -5.67 -6.62 -21.94
C GLU A 53 -4.84 -7.84 -21.49
N ARG A 54 -3.88 -7.61 -20.59
CA ARG A 54 -3.02 -8.67 -20.05
C ARG A 54 -3.80 -9.67 -19.21
N LEU A 55 -4.80 -9.21 -18.44
CA LEU A 55 -5.66 -10.07 -17.63
C LEU A 55 -6.51 -10.99 -18.52
N ALA A 56 -7.08 -10.46 -19.60
CA ALA A 56 -7.82 -11.24 -20.58
C ALA A 56 -6.94 -12.32 -21.23
N ALA A 57 -5.70 -11.97 -21.62
CA ALA A 57 -4.74 -12.92 -22.16
C ALA A 57 -4.32 -14.00 -21.15
N ALA A 58 -4.08 -13.62 -19.89
CA ALA A 58 -3.71 -14.56 -18.83
C ALA A 58 -4.85 -15.52 -18.47
N ALA A 59 -6.11 -15.04 -18.47
CA ALA A 59 -7.29 -15.87 -18.26
C ALA A 59 -7.46 -16.93 -19.35
N ALA A 60 -7.28 -16.54 -20.63
CA ALA A 60 -7.33 -17.46 -21.76
C ALA A 60 -6.24 -18.55 -21.67
N GLY A 61 -4.99 -18.18 -21.38
CA GLY A 61 -3.90 -19.15 -21.21
C GLY A 61 -4.08 -20.10 -20.01
N THR A 62 -4.71 -19.63 -18.93
CA THR A 62 -5.05 -20.48 -17.78
C THR A 62 -6.12 -21.51 -18.15
N PHE A 63 -7.11 -21.13 -18.96
CA PHE A 63 -8.12 -22.06 -19.46
C PHE A 63 -7.51 -23.15 -20.35
N GLU A 64 -6.64 -22.77 -21.29
CA GLU A 64 -5.95 -23.71 -22.19
C GLU A 64 -5.17 -24.80 -21.42
N SER A 65 -4.50 -24.40 -20.33
CA SER A 65 -3.70 -25.32 -19.50
C SER A 65 -4.53 -26.17 -18.54
N SER A 66 -5.72 -25.72 -18.14
CA SER A 66 -6.55 -26.38 -17.13
C SER A 66 -7.56 -27.39 -17.71
N VAL A 67 -7.90 -27.27 -18.99
CA VAL A 67 -9.01 -28.01 -19.60
C VAL A 67 -8.51 -29.06 -20.60
N SER A 68 -8.82 -30.32 -20.31
CA SER A 68 -8.54 -31.47 -21.18
C SER A 68 -9.61 -31.62 -22.27
N LEU A 69 -9.61 -30.72 -23.25
CA LEU A 69 -10.43 -30.81 -24.47
C LEU A 69 -9.57 -31.17 -25.70
N PRO A 70 -10.18 -31.63 -26.82
CA PRO A 70 -9.49 -31.71 -28.10
C PRO A 70 -8.98 -30.34 -28.55
N GLU A 71 -7.77 -30.28 -29.12
CA GLU A 71 -7.07 -29.05 -29.56
C GLU A 71 -7.99 -28.04 -30.30
N PRO A 72 -8.77 -28.43 -31.33
CA PRO A 72 -9.60 -27.48 -32.07
C PRO A 72 -10.69 -26.83 -31.21
N VAL A 73 -11.26 -27.58 -30.27
CA VAL A 73 -12.34 -27.11 -29.38
C VAL A 73 -11.78 -26.24 -28.26
N ARG A 74 -10.61 -26.59 -27.73
CA ARG A 74 -9.89 -25.79 -26.72
C ARG A 74 -9.51 -24.42 -27.29
N ASN A 75 -8.95 -24.36 -28.50
CA ASN A 75 -8.51 -23.10 -29.10
C ASN A 75 -9.69 -22.18 -29.43
N LEU A 76 -10.83 -22.74 -29.86
CA LEU A 76 -12.06 -21.99 -30.07
C LEU A 76 -12.63 -21.43 -28.76
N ALA A 77 -12.67 -22.24 -27.70
CA ALA A 77 -13.15 -21.82 -26.39
C ALA A 77 -12.23 -20.77 -25.75
N ALA A 78 -10.91 -20.93 -25.86
CA ALA A 78 -9.93 -19.95 -25.39
C ALA A 78 -10.05 -18.61 -26.15
N GLY A 79 -10.25 -18.65 -27.47
CA GLY A 79 -10.55 -17.47 -28.28
C GLY A 79 -11.83 -16.77 -27.82
N ALA A 80 -12.92 -17.52 -27.61
CA ALA A 80 -14.16 -16.95 -27.11
C ALA A 80 -14.04 -16.35 -25.70
N ILE A 81 -13.27 -16.98 -24.81
CA ILE A 81 -12.98 -16.45 -23.47
C ILE A 81 -12.16 -15.17 -23.56
N LYS A 82 -11.14 -15.15 -24.42
CA LYS A 82 -10.31 -13.96 -24.67
C LYS A 82 -11.17 -12.82 -25.21
N ASP A 83 -12.00 -13.08 -26.21
CA ASP A 83 -12.88 -12.08 -26.81
C ASP A 83 -13.92 -11.56 -25.82
N ALA A 84 -14.51 -12.45 -25.00
CA ALA A 84 -15.42 -12.08 -23.93
C ALA A 84 -14.73 -11.24 -22.85
N ALA A 85 -13.53 -11.62 -22.41
CA ALA A 85 -12.77 -10.89 -21.40
C ALA A 85 -12.29 -9.52 -21.89
N SER A 86 -11.89 -9.43 -23.17
CA SER A 86 -11.48 -8.17 -23.81
C SER A 86 -12.68 -7.27 -24.07
N GLY A 87 -13.82 -7.86 -24.47
CA GLY A 87 -15.08 -7.13 -24.69
C GLY A 87 -15.73 -6.63 -23.40
N MET A 88 -15.59 -7.36 -22.30
CA MET A 88 -16.19 -7.02 -21.01
C MET A 88 -15.80 -5.63 -20.52
N GLN A 89 -14.56 -5.22 -20.79
CA GLN A 89 -14.00 -3.95 -20.33
C GLN A 89 -14.71 -2.73 -20.94
N SER A 90 -15.36 -2.92 -22.08
CA SER A 90 -16.18 -1.88 -22.73
C SER A 90 -17.59 -1.75 -22.13
N TRP A 91 -18.00 -2.68 -21.27
CA TRP A 91 -19.33 -2.67 -20.66
C TRP A 91 -19.40 -1.64 -19.52
N SER A 92 -20.50 -0.88 -19.47
CA SER A 92 -20.72 0.15 -18.45
C SER A 92 -20.69 -0.40 -17.02
N ASP A 93 -21.02 -1.67 -16.86
CA ASP A 93 -21.22 -2.31 -15.56
C ASP A 93 -19.94 -3.03 -15.07
N TYR A 94 -18.90 -3.08 -15.91
CA TYR A 94 -17.61 -3.70 -15.58
C TYR A 94 -16.91 -3.08 -14.35
N PRO A 95 -16.81 -1.74 -14.22
CA PRO A 95 -16.18 -1.14 -13.05
C PRO A 95 -16.84 -1.57 -11.74
N GLN A 96 -18.18 -1.67 -11.72
CA GLN A 96 -18.92 -2.14 -10.55
C GLN A 96 -18.63 -3.61 -10.24
N ALA A 97 -18.62 -4.48 -11.25
CA ALA A 97 -18.30 -5.90 -11.07
C ALA A 97 -16.85 -6.11 -10.59
N TRP A 98 -15.92 -5.28 -11.05
CA TRP A 98 -14.54 -5.29 -10.58
C TRP A 98 -14.40 -4.83 -9.13
N GLU A 99 -15.08 -3.75 -8.75
CA GLU A 99 -15.10 -3.29 -7.35
C GLU A 99 -15.69 -4.34 -6.41
N GLU A 100 -16.76 -5.03 -6.83
CA GLU A 100 -17.36 -6.13 -6.06
C GLU A 100 -16.38 -7.31 -5.94
N THR A 101 -15.65 -7.63 -7.00
CA THR A 101 -14.58 -8.66 -7.00
C THR A 101 -13.50 -8.30 -5.99
N ALA A 102 -13.01 -7.06 -5.99
CA ALA A 102 -12.02 -6.59 -5.04
C ALA A 102 -12.54 -6.64 -3.59
N ARG A 103 -13.80 -6.22 -3.38
CA ARG A 103 -14.43 -6.19 -2.05
C ARG A 103 -14.63 -7.60 -1.49
N ASN A 104 -15.15 -8.52 -2.29
CA ASN A 104 -15.36 -9.90 -1.86
C ASN A 104 -14.02 -10.60 -1.58
N SER A 105 -13.03 -10.39 -2.44
CA SER A 105 -11.66 -10.88 -2.24
C SER A 105 -11.07 -10.35 -0.93
N HIS A 106 -11.24 -9.06 -0.64
CA HIS A 106 -10.79 -8.49 0.63
C HIS A 106 -11.45 -9.19 1.83
N ARG A 107 -12.77 -9.38 1.82
CA ARG A 107 -13.50 -10.07 2.90
C ARG A 107 -13.07 -11.52 3.08
N LEU A 108 -12.79 -12.24 2.00
CA LEU A 108 -12.29 -13.62 2.06
C LEU A 108 -10.89 -13.72 2.71
N ASN A 109 -10.06 -12.69 2.54
CA ASN A 109 -8.67 -12.70 3.01
C ASN A 109 -8.47 -12.02 4.37
N PHE A 110 -9.24 -10.97 4.67
CA PHE A 110 -9.09 -10.15 5.87
C PHE A 110 -10.30 -10.21 6.83
N GLY A 111 -11.41 -10.83 6.42
CA GLY A 111 -12.61 -10.95 7.24
C GLY A 111 -12.43 -11.85 8.46
N THR A 112 -13.25 -11.62 9.49
CA THR A 112 -13.28 -12.39 10.75
C THR A 112 -13.95 -13.76 10.63
N ILE A 113 -13.73 -14.52 9.56
CA ILE A 113 -13.99 -15.97 9.62
C ILE A 113 -12.80 -16.61 10.34
N LYS A 114 -12.68 -16.29 11.64
CA LYS A 114 -11.95 -17.13 12.58
C LYS A 114 -12.85 -18.30 12.90
N ALA A 115 -12.51 -19.44 12.29
CA ALA A 115 -12.58 -20.76 12.89
C ALA A 115 -13.80 -21.02 13.78
N GLU A 116 -14.94 -21.34 13.17
CA GLU A 116 -15.82 -22.34 13.80
C GLU A 116 -16.15 -23.48 12.85
N GLU A 117 -16.38 -23.28 11.56
CA GLU A 117 -16.67 -24.42 10.66
C GLU A 117 -16.44 -24.03 9.19
N ALA A 118 -15.20 -24.14 8.73
CA ALA A 118 -14.77 -24.33 7.33
C ALA A 118 -13.29 -24.00 7.26
N GLN A 119 -12.53 -24.80 6.52
CA GLN A 119 -11.09 -24.62 6.30
C GLN A 119 -10.82 -23.17 5.85
N SER A 120 -10.23 -22.35 6.71
CA SER A 120 -9.71 -21.05 6.30
C SER A 120 -8.74 -21.31 5.14
N PRO A 121 -8.94 -20.69 3.98
CA PRO A 121 -8.16 -20.99 2.78
C PRO A 121 -6.67 -20.87 3.09
N THR A 122 -5.86 -21.86 2.74
CA THR A 122 -4.46 -21.84 3.18
C THR A 122 -3.67 -20.70 2.51
N ALA A 123 -4.14 -20.16 1.38
CA ALA A 123 -3.53 -19.07 0.61
C ALA A 123 -4.52 -17.90 0.40
N LEU A 124 -4.06 -16.81 -0.23
CA LEU A 124 -4.93 -15.68 -0.58
C LEU A 124 -5.91 -16.11 -1.68
N GLN A 125 -7.08 -15.49 -1.75
CA GLN A 125 -8.11 -15.80 -2.73
C GLN A 125 -8.62 -14.55 -3.47
N LEU A 126 -8.90 -14.71 -4.75
CA LEU A 126 -9.57 -13.72 -5.60
C LEU A 126 -10.97 -14.25 -5.95
N ASP A 127 -12.02 -13.57 -5.50
CA ASP A 127 -13.41 -13.90 -5.86
C ASP A 127 -13.78 -13.22 -7.19
N ILE A 128 -13.71 -13.99 -8.27
CA ILE A 128 -14.08 -13.54 -9.62
C ILE A 128 -15.57 -13.77 -9.93
N ALA A 129 -16.38 -14.25 -8.98
CA ALA A 129 -17.80 -14.50 -9.20
C ALA A 129 -18.56 -13.28 -9.78
N PRO A 130 -18.30 -12.02 -9.35
CA PRO A 130 -18.97 -10.86 -9.95
C PRO A 130 -18.66 -10.69 -11.44
N LEU A 131 -17.41 -10.89 -11.87
CA LEU A 131 -17.03 -10.84 -13.29
C LEU A 131 -17.67 -11.98 -14.08
N VAL A 132 -17.72 -13.16 -13.50
CA VAL A 132 -18.34 -14.34 -14.10
C VAL A 132 -19.85 -14.14 -14.30
N ARG A 133 -20.55 -13.55 -13.31
CA ARG A 133 -21.95 -13.16 -13.44
C ARG A 133 -22.15 -12.12 -14.53
N LEU A 134 -21.25 -11.15 -14.65
CA LEU A 134 -21.32 -10.14 -15.70
C LEU A 134 -21.21 -10.77 -17.11
N ILE A 135 -20.29 -11.72 -17.32
CA ILE A 135 -20.20 -12.49 -18.59
C ILE A 135 -21.52 -13.20 -18.87
N ARG A 136 -22.04 -13.92 -17.88
CA ARG A 136 -23.29 -14.68 -18.00
C ARG A 136 -24.44 -13.78 -18.43
N ASP A 137 -24.60 -12.62 -17.79
CA ASP A 137 -25.73 -11.72 -18.01
C ASP A 137 -25.68 -11.08 -19.41
N HIS A 138 -24.49 -10.69 -19.89
CA HIS A 138 -24.29 -10.22 -21.26
C HIS A 138 -24.44 -11.33 -22.32
N PHE A 139 -23.98 -12.55 -22.03
CA PHE A 139 -24.16 -13.69 -22.92
C PHE A 139 -25.64 -14.08 -23.05
N ALA A 140 -26.37 -14.12 -21.94
CA ALA A 140 -27.80 -14.40 -21.94
C ALA A 140 -28.60 -13.31 -22.68
N SER A 141 -28.19 -12.04 -22.55
CA SER A 141 -28.82 -10.92 -23.25
C SER A 141 -28.61 -10.94 -24.76
N SER A 142 -27.45 -11.43 -25.23
CA SER A 142 -27.10 -11.48 -26.66
C SER A 142 -27.60 -12.74 -27.37
N THR A 143 -27.67 -13.89 -26.67
CA THR A 143 -28.02 -15.19 -27.27
C THR A 143 -29.38 -15.75 -26.82
N GLY A 144 -29.94 -15.24 -25.72
CA GLY A 144 -31.13 -15.80 -25.08
C GLY A 144 -30.88 -17.08 -24.25
N ILE A 145 -29.65 -17.59 -24.22
CA ILE A 145 -29.29 -18.83 -23.52
C ILE A 145 -28.80 -18.52 -22.11
N ARG A 146 -29.38 -19.19 -21.10
CA ARG A 146 -28.92 -19.06 -19.70
C ARG A 146 -27.86 -20.11 -19.41
N LEU A 147 -26.70 -19.65 -18.98
CA LEU A 147 -25.64 -20.50 -18.45
C LEU A 147 -25.81 -20.64 -16.94
N ASP A 148 -25.72 -21.86 -16.43
CA ASP A 148 -25.62 -22.11 -15.01
C ASP A 148 -24.17 -21.90 -14.59
N VAL A 149 -23.92 -20.98 -13.68
CA VAL A 149 -22.57 -20.60 -13.28
C VAL A 149 -22.48 -20.54 -11.76
N PRO A 150 -21.41 -21.09 -11.15
CA PRO A 150 -21.30 -21.16 -9.69
C PRO A 150 -21.47 -19.79 -9.02
N GLU A 151 -22.22 -19.75 -7.91
CA GLU A 151 -22.41 -18.51 -7.13
C GLU A 151 -21.10 -17.98 -6.53
N GLN A 152 -20.12 -18.87 -6.30
CA GLN A 152 -18.76 -18.55 -5.88
C GLN A 152 -17.76 -19.07 -6.90
N SER A 153 -16.83 -18.22 -7.32
CA SER A 153 -15.75 -18.56 -8.25
C SER A 153 -14.47 -17.95 -7.71
N VAL A 154 -13.66 -18.76 -7.04
CA VAL A 154 -12.43 -18.30 -6.36
C VAL A 154 -11.19 -18.79 -7.07
N VAL A 155 -10.22 -17.89 -7.26
CA VAL A 155 -8.87 -18.21 -7.76
C VAL A 155 -7.90 -18.10 -6.58
N THR A 156 -7.12 -19.14 -6.35
CA THR A 156 -6.06 -19.09 -5.32
C THR A 156 -4.92 -18.22 -5.80
N LEU A 157 -4.56 -17.24 -4.99
CA LEU A 157 -3.43 -16.34 -5.17
C LEU A 157 -2.30 -16.74 -4.21
N GLY A 158 -1.17 -17.16 -4.77
CA GLY A 158 0.06 -17.34 -4.01
C GLY A 158 0.06 -18.53 -3.04
N GLN A 159 0.93 -18.45 -2.03
CA GLN A 159 1.27 -19.56 -1.14
C GLN A 159 0.86 -19.30 0.32
N PRO A 160 0.69 -20.37 1.12
CA PRO A 160 0.30 -20.25 2.52
C PRO A 160 1.20 -19.39 3.42
N ALA A 161 2.52 -19.41 3.15
CA ALA A 161 3.46 -18.60 3.91
C ALA A 161 3.17 -17.09 3.76
N GLN A 162 2.69 -16.65 2.59
CA GLN A 162 2.35 -15.25 2.33
C GLN A 162 1.14 -14.80 3.15
N ARG A 163 0.12 -15.66 3.25
CA ARG A 163 -1.06 -15.41 4.09
C ARG A 163 -0.68 -15.22 5.56
N GLN A 164 0.17 -16.08 6.11
CA GLN A 164 0.61 -15.97 7.50
C GLN A 164 1.34 -14.65 7.81
N VAL A 165 2.14 -14.16 6.87
CA VAL A 165 2.80 -12.85 7.00
C VAL A 165 1.76 -11.73 7.02
N ILE A 166 0.78 -11.77 6.11
CA ILE A 166 -0.30 -10.77 6.03
C ILE A 166 -1.17 -10.79 7.30
N GLU A 167 -1.50 -11.96 7.83
CA GLU A 167 -2.25 -12.10 9.09
C GLU A 167 -1.49 -11.50 10.28
N ARG A 168 -0.17 -11.72 10.37
CA ARG A 168 0.65 -11.11 11.41
C ARG A 168 0.69 -9.59 11.26
N VAL A 169 0.94 -9.10 10.05
CA VAL A 169 1.03 -7.65 9.78
C VAL A 169 -0.30 -6.96 10.08
N SER A 170 -1.41 -7.51 9.59
CA SER A 170 -2.77 -6.96 9.81
C SER A 170 -3.21 -6.95 11.27
N ALA A 171 -2.66 -7.83 12.12
CA ALA A 171 -2.94 -7.79 13.56
C ALA A 171 -2.30 -6.59 14.29
N PHE A 172 -1.14 -6.10 13.82
CA PHE A 172 -0.41 -5.02 14.48
C PHE A 172 -0.64 -3.65 13.84
N VAL A 173 -0.84 -3.64 12.53
CA VAL A 173 -0.96 -2.41 11.74
C VAL A 173 -2.06 -1.44 12.24
N PRO A 174 -3.25 -1.89 12.69
CA PRO A 174 -4.27 -0.99 13.26
C PRO A 174 -3.83 -0.22 14.50
N LEU A 175 -2.75 -0.63 15.17
CA LEU A 175 -2.17 0.05 16.33
C LEU A 175 -1.20 1.18 15.95
N TRP A 176 -1.09 1.53 14.66
CA TRP A 176 -0.19 2.59 14.18
C TRP A 176 -0.35 3.91 14.93
N TRP A 177 -1.56 4.24 15.37
CA TRP A 177 -1.85 5.49 16.07
C TRP A 177 -1.13 5.60 17.41
N MET A 178 -0.86 4.48 18.08
CA MET A 178 -0.09 4.45 19.33
C MET A 178 1.34 4.92 19.09
N ALA A 179 1.96 4.42 18.01
CA ALA A 179 3.28 4.84 17.60
C ALA A 179 3.28 6.31 17.15
N ALA A 180 2.24 6.75 16.41
CA ALA A 180 2.10 8.15 16.00
C ALA A 180 1.99 9.10 17.21
N VAL A 181 1.14 8.78 18.19
CA VAL A 181 1.02 9.57 19.43
C VAL A 181 2.33 9.57 20.20
N GLY A 182 2.98 8.42 20.35
CA GLY A 182 4.28 8.32 21.00
C GLY A 182 5.35 9.15 20.29
N ALA A 183 5.33 9.22 18.96
CA ALA A 183 6.25 10.03 18.17
C ALA A 183 6.07 11.52 18.45
N VAL A 184 4.80 11.98 18.46
CA VAL A 184 4.46 13.37 18.76
C VAL A 184 4.87 13.73 20.19
N LEU A 185 4.53 12.90 21.18
CA LEU A 185 4.90 13.14 22.58
C LEU A 185 6.43 13.18 22.75
N SER A 186 7.17 12.29 22.08
CA SER A 186 8.63 12.27 22.11
C SER A 186 9.25 13.53 21.49
N ALA A 187 8.69 14.02 20.39
CA ALA A 187 9.12 15.27 19.76
C ALA A 187 8.84 16.48 20.67
N LEU A 188 7.67 16.53 21.31
CA LEU A 188 7.31 17.59 22.27
C LEU A 188 8.24 17.58 23.50
N LEU A 189 8.52 16.39 24.04
CA LEU A 189 9.49 16.23 25.14
C LEU A 189 10.89 16.71 24.72
N ALA A 190 11.32 16.37 23.50
CA ALA A 190 12.59 16.82 22.97
C ALA A 190 12.68 18.36 22.89
N LEU A 191 11.61 19.01 22.43
CA LEU A 191 11.50 20.47 22.34
C LEU A 191 11.42 21.15 23.70
N ALA A 192 10.73 20.56 24.67
CA ALA A 192 10.62 21.07 26.03
C ALA A 192 11.95 21.01 26.79
N ALA A 193 12.70 19.92 26.62
CA ALA A 193 13.99 19.74 27.27
C ALA A 193 15.11 20.60 26.64
N ALA A 194 15.01 20.91 25.34
CA ALA A 194 16.05 21.57 24.57
C ALA A 194 16.27 23.04 24.95
N ARG A 195 17.55 23.41 25.10
CA ARG A 195 17.97 24.80 25.27
C ARG A 195 17.91 25.61 23.96
N ARG A 196 18.04 24.92 22.82
CA ARG A 196 18.01 25.50 21.46
C ARG A 196 16.99 24.74 20.61
N ARG A 197 15.71 25.12 20.69
CA ARG A 197 14.61 24.45 19.99
C ARG A 197 14.83 24.32 18.48
N ALA A 198 15.44 25.34 17.85
CA ALA A 198 15.76 25.31 16.42
C ALA A 198 16.70 24.14 16.04
N VAL A 199 17.63 23.75 16.91
CA VAL A 199 18.53 22.62 16.66
C VAL A 199 17.77 21.29 16.66
N VAL A 200 16.82 21.11 17.58
CA VAL A 200 15.96 19.91 17.63
C VAL A 200 15.14 19.78 16.35
N LEU A 201 14.54 20.87 15.88
CA LEU A 201 13.75 20.86 14.65
C LEU A 201 14.61 20.58 13.40
N ILE A 202 15.86 21.06 13.37
CA ILE A 202 16.83 20.69 12.32
C ILE A 202 17.09 19.19 12.34
N PHE A 203 17.35 18.59 13.51
CA PHE A 203 17.57 17.14 13.61
C PHE A 203 16.32 16.31 13.27
N LEU A 204 15.13 16.76 13.66
CA LEU A 204 13.87 16.11 13.27
C LEU A 204 13.65 16.22 11.76
N GLY A 205 13.94 17.37 11.15
CA GLY A 205 13.82 17.57 9.71
C GLY A 205 14.80 16.70 8.91
N LEU A 206 16.08 16.68 9.32
CA LEU A 206 17.09 15.79 8.73
C LEU A 206 16.74 14.31 8.93
N GLY A 207 16.28 13.94 10.14
CA GLY A 207 15.84 12.59 10.44
C GLY A 207 14.64 12.17 9.60
N GLY A 208 13.65 13.05 9.41
CA GLY A 208 12.50 12.80 8.55
C GLY A 208 12.89 12.60 7.08
N LEU A 209 13.84 13.38 6.56
CA LEU A 209 14.40 13.17 5.23
C LEU A 209 15.16 11.84 5.12
N ALA A 210 15.91 11.46 6.16
CA ALA A 210 16.58 10.17 6.20
C ALA A 210 15.56 9.01 6.23
N LEU A 211 14.47 9.13 6.98
CA LEU A 211 13.38 8.15 6.98
C LEU A 211 12.73 8.03 5.61
N ALA A 212 12.47 9.15 4.93
CA ALA A 212 11.94 9.13 3.56
C ALA A 212 12.86 8.35 2.61
N ALA A 213 14.16 8.56 2.69
CA ALA A 213 15.13 7.79 1.91
C ALA A 213 15.09 6.29 2.25
N VAL A 214 15.06 5.95 3.54
CA VAL A 214 14.96 4.55 4.01
C VAL A 214 13.68 3.89 3.51
N TRP A 215 12.54 4.59 3.55
CA TRP A 215 11.26 4.08 3.07
C TRP A 215 11.29 3.80 1.57
N THR A 216 11.82 4.71 0.76
CA THR A 216 11.98 4.49 -0.69
C THR A 216 12.82 3.23 -0.97
N THR A 217 14.00 3.14 -0.35
CA THR A 217 14.90 2.00 -0.58
C THR A 217 14.30 0.68 -0.09
N THR A 218 13.67 0.67 1.08
CA THR A 218 13.07 -0.54 1.65
C THR A 218 11.87 -1.00 0.83
N THR A 219 11.07 -0.07 0.29
CA THR A 219 9.95 -0.40 -0.59
C THR A 219 10.44 -1.08 -1.87
N ASP A 220 11.50 -0.56 -2.48
CA ASP A 220 12.08 -1.15 -3.69
C ASP A 220 12.62 -2.56 -3.44
N ILE A 221 13.25 -2.78 -2.28
CA ILE A 221 13.73 -4.10 -1.87
C ILE A 221 12.55 -5.05 -1.63
N ALA A 222 11.50 -4.59 -0.94
CA ALA A 222 10.32 -5.38 -0.64
C ALA A 222 9.56 -5.80 -1.90
N VAL A 223 9.37 -4.89 -2.86
CA VAL A 223 8.73 -5.17 -4.15
C VAL A 223 9.54 -6.21 -4.92
N ARG A 224 10.86 -6.03 -5.05
CA ARG A 224 11.74 -7.03 -5.72
C ARG A 224 11.71 -8.38 -5.03
N ALA A 225 11.69 -8.41 -3.70
CA ALA A 225 11.59 -9.65 -2.94
C ALA A 225 10.25 -10.37 -3.19
N ALA A 226 9.15 -9.62 -3.31
CA ALA A 226 7.83 -10.14 -3.58
C ALA A 226 7.66 -10.61 -5.04
N GLU A 227 8.26 -9.92 -6.01
CA GLU A 227 8.31 -10.34 -7.41
C GLU A 227 8.96 -11.73 -7.56
N ASN A 228 10.02 -12.01 -6.80
CA ASN A 228 10.70 -13.32 -6.81
C ASN A 228 9.87 -14.48 -6.23
N LEU A 229 8.74 -14.21 -5.58
CA LEU A 229 7.86 -15.25 -5.05
C LEU A 229 6.93 -15.77 -6.15
N SER A 230 6.99 -17.07 -6.43
CA SER A 230 6.07 -17.68 -7.39
C SER A 230 4.62 -17.60 -6.91
N SER A 231 3.73 -17.09 -7.76
CA SER A 231 2.29 -16.98 -7.51
C SER A 231 1.48 -18.20 -7.95
N GLY A 232 2.13 -19.17 -8.62
CA GLY A 232 1.55 -20.45 -9.05
C GLY A 232 0.82 -20.45 -10.39
N ASN A 233 0.36 -19.30 -10.90
CA ASN A 233 -0.25 -19.18 -12.23
C ASN A 233 -0.06 -17.76 -12.83
N SER A 234 -0.25 -17.62 -14.15
CA SER A 234 0.00 -16.37 -14.89
C SER A 234 -0.91 -15.20 -14.50
N VAL A 235 -2.19 -15.48 -14.19
CA VAL A 235 -3.16 -14.46 -13.74
C VAL A 235 -2.76 -13.90 -12.38
N ALA A 236 -2.36 -14.78 -11.46
CA ALA A 236 -1.90 -14.40 -10.12
C ALA A 236 -0.58 -13.63 -10.18
N GLU A 237 0.31 -13.97 -11.12
CA GLU A 237 1.57 -13.27 -11.32
C GLU A 237 1.34 -11.84 -11.82
N LEU A 238 0.51 -11.68 -12.85
CA LEU A 238 0.14 -10.37 -13.38
C LEU A 238 -0.54 -9.49 -12.32
N PHE A 239 -1.52 -10.06 -11.59
CA PHE A 239 -2.20 -9.34 -10.53
C PHE A 239 -1.22 -8.90 -9.42
N LYS A 240 -0.29 -9.78 -9.04
CA LYS A 240 0.74 -9.48 -8.05
C LYS A 240 1.64 -8.32 -8.52
N GLU A 241 2.15 -8.37 -9.74
CA GLU A 241 3.02 -7.33 -10.30
C GLU A 241 2.33 -5.96 -10.30
N GLU A 242 1.11 -5.89 -10.84
CA GLU A 242 0.37 -4.62 -10.93
C GLU A 242 -0.08 -4.11 -9.56
N PHE A 243 -0.46 -5.00 -8.66
CA PHE A 243 -0.82 -4.62 -7.30
C PHE A 243 0.40 -4.08 -6.53
N LEU A 244 1.57 -4.69 -6.70
CA LEU A 244 2.82 -4.20 -6.12
C LEU A 244 3.24 -2.86 -6.72
N ALA A 245 3.08 -2.67 -8.03
CA ALA A 245 3.35 -1.40 -8.70
C ALA A 245 2.44 -0.28 -8.18
N SER A 246 1.14 -0.56 -8.08
CA SER A 246 0.15 0.37 -7.51
C SER A 246 0.43 0.68 -6.03
N ALA A 247 0.76 -0.32 -5.23
CA ALA A 247 1.14 -0.15 -3.83
C ALA A 247 2.41 0.72 -3.68
N ARG A 248 3.42 0.49 -4.52
CA ARG A 248 4.67 1.29 -4.55
C ARG A 248 4.38 2.74 -4.90
N SER A 249 3.55 2.98 -5.91
CA SER A 249 3.14 4.34 -6.31
C SER A 249 2.38 5.04 -5.17
N GLY A 250 1.36 4.38 -4.61
CA GLY A 250 0.54 4.92 -3.53
C GLY A 250 1.31 5.20 -2.24
N PHE A 251 2.31 4.38 -1.90
CA PHE A 251 3.20 4.69 -0.77
C PHE A 251 4.21 5.78 -1.11
N GLY A 252 4.64 5.87 -2.37
CA GLY A 252 5.48 6.94 -2.89
C GLY A 252 4.90 8.34 -2.65
N GLU A 253 3.59 8.50 -2.74
CA GLU A 253 2.91 9.77 -2.42
C GLU A 253 3.07 10.16 -0.94
N TRP A 254 3.00 9.19 -0.03
CA TRP A 254 3.22 9.42 1.41
C TRP A 254 4.68 9.76 1.72
N VAL A 255 5.61 9.11 1.02
CA VAL A 255 7.05 9.45 1.11
C VAL A 255 7.28 10.88 0.60
N ALA A 256 6.69 11.26 -0.54
CA ALA A 256 6.80 12.61 -1.09
C ALA A 256 6.22 13.65 -0.12
N ALA A 257 5.05 13.40 0.47
CA ALA A 257 4.46 14.26 1.50
C ALA A 257 5.39 14.41 2.72
N SER A 258 6.04 13.32 3.15
CA SER A 258 7.00 13.32 4.25
C SER A 258 8.26 14.13 3.93
N ILE A 259 8.73 14.08 2.68
CA ILE A 259 9.85 14.91 2.20
C ILE A 259 9.48 16.39 2.27
N TRP A 260 8.31 16.78 1.76
CA TRP A 260 7.86 18.17 1.81
C TRP A 260 7.69 18.67 3.24
N ALA A 261 7.06 17.87 4.11
CA ALA A 261 6.88 18.22 5.52
C ALA A 261 8.23 18.39 6.25
N SER A 262 9.13 17.41 6.10
CA SER A 262 10.44 17.41 6.76
C SER A 262 11.36 18.48 6.21
N GLY A 263 11.37 18.68 4.89
CA GLY A 263 12.15 19.70 4.19
C GLY A 263 11.68 21.11 4.54
N GLY A 264 10.37 21.36 4.57
CA GLY A 264 9.78 22.63 5.02
C GLY A 264 10.14 22.93 6.48
N MET A 265 9.98 21.94 7.36
CA MET A 265 10.38 22.08 8.77
C MET A 265 11.87 22.38 8.93
N LEU A 266 12.73 21.69 8.18
CA LEU A 266 14.17 21.92 8.20
C LEU A 266 14.52 23.34 7.73
N ALA A 267 13.97 23.78 6.59
CA ALA A 267 14.23 25.10 6.03
C ALA A 267 13.82 26.23 6.99
N LEU A 268 12.59 26.16 7.53
CA LEU A 268 12.10 27.15 8.50
C LEU A 268 12.97 27.20 9.76
N SER A 269 13.42 26.04 10.23
CA SER A 269 14.25 25.92 11.43
C SER A 269 15.65 26.51 11.24
N VAL A 270 16.25 26.31 10.07
CA VAL A 270 17.54 26.91 9.70
C VAL A 270 17.41 28.42 9.59
N ILE A 271 16.36 28.95 8.96
CA ILE A 271 16.12 30.39 8.85
C ILE A 271 15.98 31.02 10.25
N ALA A 272 15.14 30.44 11.11
CA ALA A 272 14.96 30.92 12.48
C ALA A 272 16.28 30.89 13.29
N TRP A 273 17.10 29.86 13.10
CA TRP A 273 18.41 29.75 13.73
C TRP A 273 19.38 30.86 13.26
N LEU A 274 19.43 31.14 11.96
CA LEU A 274 20.27 32.20 11.39
C LEU A 274 19.85 33.61 11.84
N LEU A 275 18.54 33.87 11.94
CA LEU A 275 18.00 35.16 12.39
C LEU A 275 18.28 35.41 13.88
N THR A 276 18.11 34.40 14.73
CA THR A 276 18.35 34.52 16.18
C THR A 276 19.84 34.57 16.54
N GLY A 277 20.72 33.98 15.71
CA GLY A 277 22.18 34.04 15.89
C GLY A 277 22.78 35.44 15.65
N ARG A 278 22.21 36.23 14.74
CA ARG A 278 22.72 37.57 14.36
C ARG A 278 22.49 38.68 15.41
N GLY A 279 21.60 38.48 16.39
CA GLY A 279 21.28 39.48 17.41
C GLY A 279 22.32 39.66 18.53
N ARG A 280 23.23 38.69 18.74
CA ARG A 280 24.20 38.73 19.86
C ARG A 280 25.50 39.48 19.55
N SER A 281 25.83 39.72 18.28
CA SER A 281 27.09 40.37 17.90
C SER A 281 27.03 41.91 17.90
N ARG A 282 25.84 42.52 17.97
CA ARG A 282 25.67 44.00 17.91
C ARG A 282 25.74 44.73 19.26
N SER A 283 25.79 44.02 20.39
CA SER A 283 25.88 44.64 21.73
C SER A 283 27.30 44.79 22.27
N ALA A 284 28.33 44.23 21.62
CA ALA A 284 29.71 44.31 22.10
C ALA A 284 30.46 45.59 21.66
N ASP A 285 29.90 46.39 20.75
CA ASP A 285 30.59 47.51 20.09
C ASP A 285 30.13 48.90 20.57
N ARG A 286 29.36 48.98 21.67
CA ARG A 286 28.81 50.25 22.20
C ARG A 286 29.32 50.65 23.59
N SER A 287 30.25 49.91 24.19
CA SER A 287 30.84 50.24 25.50
C SER A 287 32.29 50.72 25.43
N GLY A 288 32.78 51.10 24.25
CA GLY A 288 34.19 51.35 23.98
C GLY A 288 34.55 52.77 23.52
N THR A 289 33.79 53.82 23.84
CA THR A 289 34.21 55.21 23.64
C THR A 289 33.67 56.11 24.75
N GLY A 290 34.52 56.42 25.72
CA GLY A 290 34.13 57.25 26.86
C GLY A 290 35.24 57.39 27.90
N ARG A 291 36.43 57.82 27.48
CA ARG A 291 37.39 58.56 28.31
C ARG A 291 38.10 59.58 27.44
#